data_AF-A0AAW5MTC7-F1
#
_entry.id   AF-A0AAW5MTC7-F1
#
_cell.length_a   1.000
_cell.length_b   1.000
_cell.length_c   1.000
_cell.angle_alpha   90.00
_cell.angle_beta   90.00
_cell.angle_gamma   90.00
#
_symmetry.space_group_name_H-M   'P 1'
#
loop_
_entity.id
_entity.type
_entity.pdbx_description
1 polymer ?
#
loop_
_entity_poly.entity_id
_entity_poly.type
_entity_poly.pdbx_seq_one_letter_code
_entity_poly.pdbx_strand_id
1 'polypeptide(L)'
;GVLTFAGDHTTAGLEMPLFFTDEAKKAAAERRAAQSSSPVDPFSLGRRLTKPRITALQGITFTIGIEIALGGDIVVAASDLRMC
;
A
#
# COMPACT_ATOMS: atom_id res chain seq x y z
N GLY A 1 9.99 3.71 10.51
CA GLY A 1 9.02 4.82 10.34
C GLY A 1 7.61 4.30 10.54
N VAL A 2 6.61 5.17 10.66
CA VAL A 2 5.20 4.77 10.83
C VAL A 2 4.42 5.13 9.56
N LEU A 3 3.72 4.16 8.98
CA LEU A 3 2.75 4.37 7.90
C LEU A 3 1.36 4.54 8.53
N THR A 4 0.73 5.68 8.28
CA THR A 4 -0.61 6.04 8.77
C THR A 4 -1.49 6.48 7.60
N PHE A 5 -2.81 6.37 7.78
CA PHE A 5 -3.80 6.71 6.78
C PHE A 5 -4.68 7.84 7.30
N ALA A 6 -5.05 8.77 6.44
CA ALA A 6 -5.87 9.91 6.82
C ALA A 6 -7.37 9.55 6.82
N GLY A 7 -8.11 10.09 7.78
CA GLY A 7 -9.55 9.87 7.93
C GLY A 7 -9.92 8.60 8.69
N ASP A 8 -11.19 8.23 8.60
CA ASP A 8 -11.81 7.19 9.44
C ASP A 8 -11.47 5.76 8.97
N HIS A 9 -10.95 5.60 7.75
CA HIS A 9 -10.67 4.30 7.15
C HIS A 9 -9.27 4.26 6.56
N THR A 10 -8.63 3.10 6.62
CA THR A 10 -7.27 2.89 6.09
C THR A 10 -7.27 2.97 4.57
N THR A 11 -8.02 2.10 3.90
CA THR A 11 -8.08 2.06 2.43
C THR A 11 -9.28 1.28 1.94
N ALA A 12 -9.88 1.76 0.84
CA ALA A 12 -10.89 1.04 0.10
C ALA A 12 -10.31 -0.05 -0.83
N GLY A 13 -8.98 -0.22 -0.82
CA GLY A 13 -8.27 -1.13 -1.71
C GLY A 13 -7.75 -0.43 -2.96
N LEU A 14 -7.72 -1.18 -4.06
CA LEU A 14 -7.26 -0.69 -5.35
C LEU A 14 -8.34 0.15 -6.02
N GLU A 15 -7.99 1.29 -6.60
CA GLU A 15 -8.94 2.00 -7.45
C GLU A 15 -8.94 1.38 -8.85
N MET A 16 -10.00 0.64 -9.20
CA MET A 16 -10.03 -0.25 -10.37
C MET A 16 -9.82 0.52 -11.70
N PRO A 17 -10.57 1.60 -12.01
CA PRO A 17 -10.29 2.47 -13.15
C PRO A 17 -8.85 2.98 -13.26
N LEU A 18 -8.15 3.21 -12.15
CA LEU A 18 -6.77 3.73 -12.16
C LEU A 18 -5.71 2.65 -12.35
N PHE A 19 -6.11 1.38 -12.44
CA PHE A 19 -5.18 0.26 -12.59
C PHE A 19 -5.43 -0.60 -13.83
N PHE A 20 -6.68 -0.72 -14.28
CA PHE A 20 -7.04 -1.69 -15.31
C PHE A 20 -7.31 -1.11 -16.70
N THR A 21 -7.42 0.22 -16.83
CA THR A 21 -7.55 0.86 -18.15
C THR A 21 -6.21 0.91 -18.89
N ASP A 22 -6.26 1.01 -20.21
CA ASP A 22 -5.04 1.05 -21.02
C ASP A 22 -4.29 2.38 -20.84
N GLU A 23 -5.02 3.46 -20.59
CA GLU A 23 -4.47 4.76 -20.19
C GLU A 23 -3.71 4.65 -18.87
N ALA A 24 -4.29 3.97 -17.86
CA ALA A 24 -3.65 3.74 -16.57
C ALA A 24 -2.36 2.91 -16.71
N LYS A 25 -2.39 1.83 -17.49
CA LYS A 25 -1.20 1.00 -17.76
C LYS A 25 -0.10 1.80 -18.45
N LYS A 26 -0.45 2.62 -19.44
CA LYS A 26 0.49 3.49 -20.14
C LYS A 26 1.12 4.51 -19.17
N ALA A 27 0.31 5.19 -18.37
CA ALA A 27 0.79 6.14 -17.37
C ALA A 27 1.70 5.46 -16.32
N ALA A 28 1.38 4.24 -15.90
CA ALA A 28 2.24 3.46 -14.99
C ALA A 28 3.59 3.11 -15.63
N ALA A 29 3.61 2.72 -16.91
CA ALA A 29 4.84 2.44 -17.65
C ALA A 29 5.72 3.69 -17.80
N GLU A 30 5.12 4.84 -18.14
CA GLU A 30 5.82 6.13 -18.23
C GLU A 30 6.43 6.54 -16.89
N ARG A 31 5.66 6.44 -15.78
CA ARG A 31 6.17 6.70 -14.43
C ARG A 31 7.33 5.78 -14.07
N ARG A 32 7.26 4.50 -14.46
CA ARG A 32 8.32 3.53 -14.21
C ARG A 32 9.58 3.83 -15.02
N ALA A 33 9.44 4.26 -16.27
CA ALA A 33 10.56 4.69 -17.10
C ALA A 33 11.25 5.95 -16.57
N ALA A 34 10.50 6.85 -15.92
CA ALA A 34 11.02 8.07 -15.32
C ALA A 34 11.74 7.86 -13.97
N GLN A 35 11.67 6.67 -13.37
CA GLN A 35 12.32 6.40 -12.09
C GLN A 35 13.84 6.25 -12.28
N SER A 36 14.61 7.01 -11.50
CA SER A 36 16.09 6.94 -11.49
C SER A 36 16.66 5.76 -10.69
N SER A 37 15.81 5.04 -9.95
CA SER A 37 16.18 3.88 -9.15
C SER A 37 15.03 2.91 -9.01
N SER A 38 15.35 1.66 -8.65
CA SER A 38 14.31 0.65 -8.41
C SER A 38 13.44 1.07 -7.22
N PRO A 39 12.11 1.17 -7.38
CA PRO A 39 11.22 1.59 -6.31
C PRO A 39 11.23 0.57 -5.17
N VAL A 40 10.93 1.01 -3.95
CA VAL A 40 10.63 0.08 -2.86
C VAL A 40 9.29 -0.58 -3.18
N ASP A 41 9.21 -1.90 -3.03
CA ASP A 41 7.95 -2.62 -3.15
C ASP A 41 7.13 -2.48 -1.86
N PRO A 42 5.93 -1.87 -1.89
CA PRO A 42 5.10 -1.70 -0.70
C PRO A 42 4.59 -3.02 -0.11
N PHE A 43 4.55 -4.10 -0.91
CA PHE A 43 4.13 -5.44 -0.50
C PHE A 43 5.30 -6.32 -0.07
N SER A 44 6.53 -5.82 -0.16
CA SER A 44 7.72 -6.53 0.28
C SER A 44 7.97 -7.89 -0.43
N LEU A 45 7.45 -8.07 -1.64
CA LEU A 45 7.69 -9.24 -2.49
C LEU A 45 8.98 -9.11 -3.31
N GLY A 46 9.37 -7.87 -3.61
CA GLY A 46 10.63 -7.52 -4.27
C GLY A 46 11.59 -6.76 -3.36
N ARG A 47 12.00 -5.54 -3.79
CA ARG A 47 12.94 -4.72 -3.02
C ARG A 47 12.28 -4.21 -1.74
N ARG A 48 12.78 -4.69 -0.60
CA ARG A 48 12.28 -4.36 0.74
C ARG A 48 12.87 -3.04 1.28
N LEU A 49 12.23 -2.51 2.31
CA LEU A 49 12.82 -1.47 3.16
C LEU A 49 14.02 -2.05 3.93
N THR A 50 15.01 -1.20 4.21
CA THR A 50 16.19 -1.55 5.02
C THR A 50 16.11 -1.04 6.46
N LYS A 51 14.98 -0.41 6.82
CA LYS A 51 14.68 0.11 8.15
C LYS A 51 13.31 -0.40 8.59
N PRO A 52 13.09 -0.67 9.88
CA PRO A 52 11.80 -1.14 10.37
C PRO A 52 10.63 -0.20 10.06
N ARG A 53 9.49 -0.78 9.69
CA ARG A 53 8.23 -0.09 9.40
C ARG A 53 7.10 -0.61 10.31
N ILE A 54 6.46 0.34 10.98
CA ILE A 54 5.21 0.12 11.71
C ILE A 54 4.06 0.57 10.82
N THR A 55 3.01 -0.23 10.69
CA THR A 55 1.79 0.11 9.95
C THR A 55 0.62 0.23 10.92
N ALA A 56 0.01 1.42 11.01
CA ALA A 56 -1.17 1.65 11.83
C ALA A 56 -2.44 1.59 10.97
N LEU A 57 -3.44 0.80 11.39
CA LEU A 57 -4.67 0.54 10.65
C LEU A 57 -5.90 0.90 11.48
N GLN A 58 -6.88 1.53 10.83
CA GLN A 58 -8.18 1.89 11.39
C GLN A 58 -9.34 1.65 10.42
N GLY A 59 -10.55 1.52 10.97
CA GLY A 59 -11.80 1.51 10.21
C GLY A 59 -11.93 0.32 9.25
N ILE A 60 -12.06 0.59 7.95
CA ILE A 60 -12.14 -0.44 6.91
C ILE A 60 -10.80 -0.52 6.16
N THR A 61 -10.29 -1.74 5.99
CA THR A 61 -9.09 -2.04 5.20
C THR A 61 -9.40 -3.16 4.22
N PHE A 62 -9.50 -2.83 2.94
CA PHE A 62 -9.72 -3.84 1.89
C PHE A 62 -8.42 -4.28 1.22
N THR A 63 -8.38 -5.57 0.87
CA THR A 63 -7.49 -6.16 -0.14
C THR A 63 -6.02 -5.74 0.02
N ILE A 64 -5.52 -4.86 -0.84
CA ILE A 64 -4.13 -4.40 -0.88
C ILE A 64 -3.67 -3.74 0.43
N GLY A 65 -4.59 -3.21 1.25
CA GLY A 65 -4.25 -2.67 2.56
C GLY A 65 -3.77 -3.74 3.53
N ILE A 66 -4.32 -4.95 3.42
CA ILE A 66 -3.91 -6.11 4.22
C ILE A 66 -2.52 -6.57 3.76
N GLU A 67 -2.30 -6.66 2.45
CA GLU A 67 -0.99 -7.02 1.89
C GLU A 67 0.09 -5.99 2.27
N ILE A 68 -0.24 -4.70 2.23
CA ILE A 68 0.65 -3.65 2.73
C ILE A 68 0.95 -3.92 4.20
N ALA A 69 -0.03 -4.19 5.05
CA ALA A 69 0.20 -4.46 6.47
C ALA A 69 1.13 -5.67 6.69
N LEU A 70 0.87 -6.79 6.01
CA LEU A 70 1.66 -8.03 6.09
C LEU A 70 3.09 -7.87 5.57
N GLY A 71 3.32 -7.00 4.60
CA GLY A 71 4.67 -6.66 4.13
C GLY A 71 5.49 -5.81 5.13
N GLY A 72 4.95 -5.52 6.31
CA GLY A 72 5.58 -4.70 7.35
C GLY A 72 6.22 -5.50 8.46
N ASP A 73 6.90 -4.81 9.38
CA ASP A 73 7.54 -5.46 10.52
C ASP A 73 6.61 -5.53 11.73
N ILE A 74 5.80 -4.47 11.95
CA ILE A 74 4.86 -4.37 13.07
C ILE A 74 3.54 -3.77 12.57
N VAL A 75 2.42 -4.37 12.96
CA VAL A 75 1.07 -3.87 12.68
C VAL A 75 0.40 -3.47 13.98
N VAL A 76 -0.13 -2.24 14.04
CA VAL A 76 -0.97 -1.75 15.13
C VAL A 76 -2.37 -1.53 14.57
N ALA A 77 -3.34 -2.26 15.11
CA ALA A 77 -4.73 -2.20 14.65
C ALA A 77 -5.64 -1.56 15.70
N ALA A 78 -6.53 -0.69 15.27
CA ALA A 78 -7.65 -0.24 16.10
C ALA A 78 -8.52 -1.45 16.50
N SER A 79 -9.10 -1.41 17.71
CA SER A 79 -9.89 -2.54 18.24
C SER A 79 -11.16 -2.83 17.45
N ASP A 80 -11.64 -1.88 16.65
CA ASP A 80 -12.82 -1.94 15.79
C ASP A 80 -12.46 -2.06 14.29
N LEU A 81 -11.20 -2.31 13.97
CA LEU A 81 -10.73 -2.52 12.60
C LEU A 81 -11.48 -3.69 11.94
N ARG A 82 -11.93 -3.47 10.69
CA ARG A 82 -12.50 -4.49 9.81
C ARG A 82 -11.61 -4.71 8.60
N MET A 83 -11.25 -5.96 8.37
CA MET A 83 -10.44 -6.42 7.23
C MET A 83 -11.26 -7.33 6.32
N CYS A 84 -11.15 -7.14 5.02
CA CYS A 84 -11.87 -7.89 3.99
C CYS A 84 -11.04 -8.01 2.71
#